data_AF-A0A7G8FK75-F1
#
_entry.id   AF-A0A7G8FK75-F1
#
_cell.length_a   1.000
_cell.length_b   1.000
_cell.length_c   1.000
_cell.angle_alpha   90.00
_cell.angle_beta   90.00
_cell.angle_gamma   90.00
#
_symmetry.space_group_name_H-M   'P 1'
#
loop_
_entity.id
_entity.type
_entity.pdbx_description
1 polymer ?
#
loop_
_entity_poly.entity_id
_entity_poly.type
_entity_poly.pdbx_seq_one_letter_code
_entity_poly.pdbx_strand_id
1 'polypeptide(L)' 'MESISRICATSKGTTIDAIGQGRYRVCNRHAVCSDVEGLWQAYEILRRQEQSLS' A
#
# COMPACT_ATOMS: atom_id res chain seq x y z
N MET A 1 0.99 -14.08 15.75
CA MET A 1 0.09 -13.26 14.90
C MET A 1 0.94 -12.18 14.29
N GLU A 2 1.10 -12.15 12.97
CA GLU A 2 1.67 -10.98 12.29
C GLU A 2 0.63 -9.87 12.40
N SER A 3 0.94 -8.84 13.19
CA SER A 3 0.05 -7.68 13.34
C SER A 3 0.14 -6.83 12.08
N ILE A 4 -0.90 -6.88 11.25
CA ILE A 4 -1.02 -5.94 10.14
C ILE A 4 -1.33 -4.55 10.72
N SER A 5 -0.50 -3.57 10.41
CA SER A 5 -0.67 -2.19 10.89
C SER A 5 -0.88 -1.25 9.70
N ARG A 6 -1.99 -0.53 9.68
CA ARG A 6 -2.24 0.47 8.64
C ARG A 6 -1.30 1.65 8.81
N ILE A 7 -0.53 1.95 7.76
CA ILE A 7 0.35 3.12 7.70
C ILE A 7 -0.38 4.31 7.11
N CYS A 8 -1.15 4.12 6.03
CA CYS A 8 -1.96 5.18 5.47
C CYS A 8 -3.18 4.64 4.70
N ALA A 9 -4.16 5.52 4.53
CA ALA A 9 -5.28 5.37 3.62
C ALA A 9 -5.54 6.72 2.95
N THR A 10 -5.83 6.71 1.65
CA THR A 10 -6.07 7.93 0.88
C THR A 10 -7.54 8.08 0.52
N SER A 11 -7.96 9.29 0.15
CA SER A 11 -9.33 9.56 -0.31
C SER A 11 -9.68 8.83 -1.61
N LYS A 12 -8.69 8.38 -2.39
CA LYS A 12 -8.87 7.56 -3.59
C LYS A 12 -9.09 6.07 -3.27
N GLY A 13 -9.03 5.68 -2.00
CA GLY A 13 -9.21 4.31 -1.54
C GLY A 13 -7.97 3.44 -1.65
N THR A 14 -6.78 4.04 -1.75
CA THR A 14 -5.50 3.30 -1.71
C THR A 14 -5.01 3.20 -0.27
N THR A 15 -4.44 2.05 0.12
CA THR A 15 -3.89 1.82 1.46
C THR A 15 -2.44 1.38 1.41
N ILE A 16 -1.68 1.67 2.45
CA ILE A 16 -0.41 0.99 2.77
C ILE A 16 -0.57 0.35 4.14
N ASP A 17 -0.37 -0.96 4.21
CA ASP A 17 -0.41 -1.73 5.44
C ASP A 17 0.98 -2.38 5.66
N ALA A 18 1.57 -2.22 6.84
CA ALA A 18 2.79 -2.92 7.23
C ALA A 18 2.44 -4.37 7.57
N ILE A 19 3.12 -5.33 6.92
CA ILE A 19 2.89 -6.77 7.07
C ILE A 19 4.05 -7.49 7.76
N GLY A 20 5.05 -6.75 8.26
CA GLY A 20 6.19 -7.27 9.01
C GLY A 20 7.47 -7.37 8.17
N GLN A 21 8.62 -7.54 8.84
CA GLN A 21 9.94 -7.74 8.21
C GLN A 21 10.32 -6.66 7.17
N GLY A 22 9.92 -5.41 7.40
CA GLY A 22 10.18 -4.32 6.45
C GLY A 22 9.37 -4.42 5.14
N ARG A 23 8.33 -5.26 5.11
CA ARG A 23 7.42 -5.43 3.99
C ARG A 23 6.11 -4.69 4.21
N TYR A 24 5.55 -4.25 3.10
CA TYR A 24 4.34 -3.44 3.05
C TYR A 24 3.42 -3.97 1.95
N ARG A 25 2.13 -3.94 2.20
CA ARG A 25 1.07 -4.24 1.25
C ARG A 25 0.41 -2.95 0.82
N VAL A 26 0.35 -2.72 -0.48
CA VAL A 26 -0.31 -1.56 -1.10
C VAL A 26 -1.53 -2.04 -1.87
N CYS A 27 -2.72 -1.62 -1.49
CA CYS A 27 -3.96 -2.02 -2.16
C CYS A 27 -4.69 -0.80 -2.70
N ASN A 28 -5.25 -0.88 -3.92
CA ASN A 28 -6.13 0.15 -4.46
C ASN A 28 -7.62 -0.11 -4.13
N ARG A 29 -8.50 0.81 -4.54
CA ARG A 29 -9.96 0.70 -4.36
C ARG A 29 -10.62 -0.53 -5.01
N HIS A 30 -9.95 -1.19 -5.94
CA HIS A 30 -10.43 -2.40 -6.61
C HIS A 30 -9.87 -3.68 -5.97
N ALA A 31 -9.28 -3.56 -4.77
CA ALA A 31 -8.62 -4.65 -4.04
C ALA A 31 -7.45 -5.30 -4.80
N VAL A 32 -6.85 -4.58 -5.76
CA VAL A 32 -5.59 -5.02 -6.39
C VAL A 32 -4.45 -4.63 -5.46
N CYS A 33 -3.73 -5.63 -4.96
CA CYS A 33 -2.68 -5.44 -3.97
C CYS A 33 -1.28 -5.78 -4.52
N SER A 34 -0.26 -5.12 -3.97
CA SER A 34 1.14 -5.41 -4.25
C SER A 34 1.92 -5.44 -2.94
N ASP A 35 2.69 -6.50 -2.72
CA ASP A 35 3.60 -6.60 -1.59
C ASP A 35 4.99 -6.15 -2.01
N VAL A 36 5.59 -5.23 -1.26
CA VAL A 36 6.90 -4.66 -1.57
C VAL A 36 7.76 -4.56 -0.31
N GLU A 37 9.07 -4.62 -0.52
CA GLU A 37 10.06 -4.33 0.51
C GLU A 37 10.35 -2.83 0.56
N GLY A 38 10.39 -2.29 1.78
CA GLY A 38 10.70 -0.89 2.03
C GLY A 38 9.51 0.06 1.88
N LEU A 39 9.40 0.99 2.82
CA LEU A 39 8.28 1.94 2.87
C LEU A 39 8.30 2.90 1.68
N TRP A 40 9.48 3.26 1.19
CA TRP A 40 9.64 4.13 0.02
C TRP A 40 9.02 3.50 -1.24
N GLN A 41 9.30 2.22 -1.49
CA GLN A 41 8.72 1.48 -2.62
C GLN A 41 7.19 1.40 -2.51
N ALA A 42 6.66 1.26 -1.28
CA ALA A 42 5.23 1.25 -1.04
C ALA A 42 4.56 2.58 -1.44
N TYR A 43 5.18 3.72 -1.11
CA TYR A 43 4.70 5.03 -1.55
C TYR A 43 4.80 5.24 -3.06
N GLU A 44 5.85 4.73 -3.72
CA GLU A 44 5.96 4.78 -5.18
C GLU A 44 4.84 3.98 -5.88
N ILE A 45 4.52 2.79 -5.39
CA ILE A 45 3.39 1.99 -5.89
C ILE A 45 2.07 2.74 -5.68
N LEU A 46 1.84 3.29 -4.48
CA LEU A 46 0.64 4.06 -4.16
C LEU A 46 0.46 5.22 -5.15
N ARG A 47 1.52 6.00 -5.37
CA ARG A 47 1.50 7.14 -6.29
C ARG A 47 1.12 6.72 -7.71
N ARG A 48 1.67 5.59 -8.20
CA ARG A 48 1.35 5.04 -9.53
C ARG A 48 -0.09 4.57 -9.62
N GLN A 49 -0.57 3.83 -8.61
CA GLN A 49 -1.96 3.37 -8.56
C GLN A 49 -2.94 4.57 -8.59
N GLU A 50 -2.65 5.63 -7.85
CA GLU A 50 -3.49 6.83 -7.84
C GLU A 50 -3.45 7.67 -9.10
N GLN A 51 -2.35 7.64 -9.86
CA GLN A 51 -2.24 8.26 -11.18
C GLN A 51 -3.00 7.47 -12.24
N SER A 52 -3.06 6.14 -12.15
CA SER A 52 -3.82 5.31 -13.10
C SER A 52 -5.34 5.39 -12.93
N LEU A 53 -5.82 6.01 -11.85
CA LEU A 53 -7.25 6.14 -11.52
C LEU A 53 -7.83 7.50 -11.95
N SER A 54 -7.05 8.36 -12.62
CA SER A 54 -7.49 9.67 -13.14
C SER A 54 -8.17 9.58 -14.49
#